data_AF-A0A258B6D8-F1
#
_entry.id   AF-A0A258B6D8-F1
#
_cell.length_a   1.000
_cell.length_b   1.000
_cell.length_c   1.000
_cell.angle_alpha   90.00
_cell.angle_beta   90.00
_cell.angle_gamma   90.00
#
_symmetry.space_group_name_H-M   'P 1'
#
loop_
_entity.id
_entity.type
_entity.pdbx_description
1 polymer ?
#
loop_
_entity_poly.entity_id
_entity_poly.type
_entity_poly.pdbx_seq_one_letter_code
_entity_poly.pdbx_strand_id
1 'polypeptide(L)'
;MARSYVPFSNGGYKVAPHGVIRIRTTSGKILYQYREDVRTQVIANPPLSYMNQMMRQVVISGTGNGIKIPGNYDLAGKTGTTSDYRDAWFVGYTGGFTTAVWVGRDNNTPMARVTGGGTPAAIWRDFMASALTRIKVSAIPTGPVSEMGLDASAAVDELLNSSPAAEPANDNGLPPMVTMEPIPNPEEPSQPETANDIFSEAQRRNQ
;
A
#
# COMPACT_ATOMS: atom_id res chain seq x y z
N MET A 1 0.29 -5.20 -1.35
CA MET A 1 -0.53 -4.02 -0.98
C MET A 1 -1.29 -4.18 0.33
N ALA A 2 -2.23 -5.13 0.48
CA ALA A 2 -3.07 -5.20 1.70
C ALA A 2 -2.26 -5.21 3.01
N ARG A 3 -1.21 -6.05 3.12
CA ARG A 3 -0.35 -6.15 4.32
C ARG A 3 0.23 -4.81 4.79
N SER A 4 0.66 -3.94 3.87
CA SER A 4 1.27 -2.65 4.23
C SER A 4 0.25 -1.61 4.67
N TYR A 5 -1.03 -1.78 4.32
CA TYR A 5 -2.11 -0.91 4.75
C TYR A 5 -2.70 -1.32 6.11
N VAL A 6 -2.49 -2.57 6.54
CA VAL A 6 -3.02 -3.08 7.81
C VAL A 6 -2.62 -2.23 9.04
N PRO A 7 -1.37 -1.74 9.18
CA PRO A 7 -1.01 -0.85 10.28
C PRO A 7 -1.95 0.36 10.43
N PHE A 8 -2.42 0.95 9.33
CA PHE A 8 -3.36 2.08 9.39
C PHE A 8 -4.72 1.67 9.97
N SER A 9 -5.18 0.46 9.61
CA SER A 9 -6.46 -0.10 10.04
C SER A 9 -6.49 -0.64 11.47
N ASN A 10 -5.34 -1.06 12.03
CA ASN A 10 -5.28 -1.84 13.27
C ASN A 10 -4.57 -1.12 14.44
N GLY A 11 -4.28 0.17 14.28
CA GLY A 11 -3.63 0.98 15.31
C GLY A 11 -2.09 0.95 15.26
N GLY A 12 -1.47 0.67 14.12
CA GLY A 12 -0.04 0.87 13.89
C GLY A 12 0.83 -0.39 13.97
N TYR A 13 0.23 -1.58 13.93
CA TYR A 13 0.94 -2.85 14.12
C TYR A 13 1.10 -3.62 12.83
N LYS A 14 2.30 -4.16 12.59
CA LYS A 14 2.53 -5.03 11.42
C LYS A 14 1.85 -6.38 11.65
N VAL A 15 1.46 -7.02 10.55
CA VAL A 15 0.91 -8.38 10.56
C VAL A 15 1.73 -9.28 9.63
N ALA A 16 1.75 -10.57 9.96
CA ALA A 16 2.21 -11.63 9.08
C ALA A 16 0.98 -12.28 8.41
N PRO A 17 0.79 -12.12 7.08
CA PRO A 17 -0.32 -12.76 6.39
C PRO A 17 -0.20 -14.27 6.49
N HIS A 18 -1.33 -14.93 6.75
CA HIS A 18 -1.42 -16.39 6.83
C HIS A 18 -2.76 -16.85 6.23
N GLY A 19 -2.76 -17.98 5.54
CA GLY A 19 -3.97 -18.58 4.96
C GLY A 19 -4.47 -19.82 5.72
N VAL A 20 -3.61 -20.42 6.56
CA VAL A 20 -3.93 -21.63 7.32
C VAL A 20 -4.02 -21.28 8.80
N ILE A 21 -5.19 -21.46 9.39
CA ILE A 21 -5.38 -21.25 10.84
C ILE A 21 -5.08 -22.52 11.64
N ARG A 22 -5.31 -23.70 11.04
CA ARG A 22 -5.22 -24.98 11.73
C ARG A 22 -5.18 -26.14 10.73
N ILE A 23 -4.35 -27.14 11.01
CA ILE A 23 -4.34 -28.44 10.32
C ILE A 23 -4.62 -29.53 11.35
N ARG A 24 -5.56 -30.43 11.04
CA ARG A 24 -5.92 -31.58 11.88
C ARG A 24 -5.93 -32.86 11.05
N THR A 25 -5.58 -33.98 11.67
CA THR A 25 -5.84 -35.32 11.11
C THR A 25 -7.34 -35.63 11.13
N THR A 26 -7.75 -36.67 10.39
CA THR A 26 -9.12 -37.22 10.46
C THR A 26 -9.50 -37.69 11.87
N SER A 27 -8.51 -38.17 12.63
CA SER A 27 -8.67 -38.54 14.05
C SER A 27 -8.74 -37.34 15.01
N GLY A 28 -8.63 -36.10 14.51
CA GLY A 28 -8.73 -34.87 15.32
C GLY A 28 -7.42 -34.36 15.92
N LYS A 29 -6.29 -35.04 15.72
CA LYS A 29 -4.97 -34.60 16.20
C LYS A 29 -4.56 -33.31 15.48
N ILE A 30 -4.27 -32.25 16.24
CA ILE A 30 -3.77 -30.98 15.69
C ILE A 30 -2.31 -31.17 15.26
N LEU A 31 -2.04 -30.94 13.99
CA LEU A 31 -0.70 -30.95 13.41
C LEU A 31 -0.09 -29.54 13.35
N TYR A 32 -0.95 -28.54 13.17
CA TYR A 32 -0.56 -27.14 13.11
C TYR A 32 -1.69 -26.27 13.65
N GLN A 33 -1.31 -25.21 14.34
CA GLN A 33 -2.21 -24.15 14.81
C GLN A 33 -1.46 -22.84 14.66
N TYR A 34 -2.04 -21.89 13.92
CA TYR A 34 -1.51 -20.54 13.88
C TYR A 34 -1.55 -19.94 15.29
N ARG A 35 -0.44 -19.34 15.69
CA ARG A 35 -0.29 -18.57 16.93
C ARG A 35 0.10 -17.16 16.52
N GLU A 36 -0.59 -16.17 17.07
CA GLU A 36 -0.19 -14.78 16.85
C GLU A 36 1.16 -14.54 17.51
N ASP A 37 2.11 -14.03 16.73
CA ASP A 37 3.36 -13.52 17.25
C ASP A 37 3.11 -12.25 18.08
N VAL A 38 4.09 -11.90 18.91
CA VAL A 38 4.09 -10.63 19.65
C VAL A 38 3.88 -9.48 18.67
N ARG A 39 2.82 -8.68 18.88
CA ARG A 39 2.48 -7.55 18.03
C ARG A 39 3.64 -6.56 18.00
N THR A 40 4.27 -6.39 16.84
CA THR A 40 5.30 -5.37 16.64
C THR A 40 4.65 -4.09 16.13
N GLN A 41 4.83 -3.01 16.87
CA GLN A 41 4.43 -1.69 16.41
C GLN A 41 5.40 -1.21 15.31
N VAL A 42 4.85 -0.62 14.26
CA VAL A 42 5.61 -0.05 13.13
C VAL A 42 5.25 1.40 12.83
N ILE A 43 4.09 1.87 13.33
CA ILE A 43 3.68 3.27 13.23
C ILE A 43 3.07 3.68 14.57
N ALA A 44 3.44 4.85 15.08
CA ALA A 44 2.86 5.47 16.28
C ALA A 44 2.10 6.75 15.90
N ASN A 45 1.34 7.31 16.83
CA ASN A 45 0.89 8.69 16.71
C ASN A 45 2.05 9.67 16.94
N PRO A 46 2.01 10.86 16.33
CA PRO A 46 0.93 11.38 15.48
C PRO A 46 0.91 10.97 13.98
N PRO A 47 1.97 10.41 13.34
CA PRO A 47 1.90 10.06 11.92
C PRO A 47 0.71 9.15 11.54
N LEU A 48 0.38 8.19 12.40
CA LEU A 48 -0.75 7.29 12.19
C LEU A 48 -2.09 8.05 12.13
N SER A 49 -2.35 8.97 13.07
CA SER A 49 -3.59 9.72 13.12
C SER A 49 -3.73 10.65 11.92
N TYR A 50 -2.65 11.36 11.55
CA TYR A 50 -2.63 12.22 10.37
C TYR A 50 -2.85 11.43 9.09
N MET A 51 -2.21 10.27 8.94
CA MET A 51 -2.42 9.44 7.76
C MET A 51 -3.87 8.96 7.65
N ASN A 52 -4.45 8.49 8.75
CA ASN A 52 -5.85 8.06 8.76
C ASN A 52 -6.81 9.21 8.43
N GLN A 53 -6.53 10.44 8.90
CA GLN A 53 -7.32 11.63 8.53
C GLN A 53 -7.22 11.94 7.02
N MET A 54 -6.02 11.93 6.45
CA MET A 54 -5.82 12.15 5.02
C MET A 54 -6.48 11.06 4.16
N MET A 55 -6.37 9.78 4.54
CA MET A 55 -7.02 8.68 3.81
C MET A 55 -8.55 8.73 3.89
N ARG A 56 -9.13 9.27 4.97
CA ARG A 56 -10.57 9.56 5.03
C ARG A 56 -10.95 10.66 4.05
N GLN A 57 -10.15 11.71 3.91
CA GLN A 57 -10.44 12.79 2.97
C GLN A 57 -10.45 12.33 1.52
N VAL A 58 -9.60 11.36 1.14
CA VAL A 58 -9.67 10.74 -0.20
C VAL A 58 -11.05 10.13 -0.49
N VAL A 59 -11.71 9.58 0.53
CA VAL A 59 -13.03 8.95 0.46
C VAL A 59 -14.17 9.97 0.60
N ILE A 60 -13.96 11.07 1.31
CA ILE A 60 -14.99 12.09 1.53
C ILE A 60 -15.09 13.04 0.33
N SER A 61 -13.95 13.57 -0.11
CA SER A 61 -13.86 14.67 -1.09
C SER A 61 -12.85 14.41 -2.22
N GLY A 62 -12.05 13.35 -2.14
CA GLY A 62 -11.03 13.03 -3.13
C GLY A 62 -11.44 12.02 -4.19
N THR A 63 -10.44 11.37 -4.78
CA THR A 63 -10.57 10.42 -5.90
C THR A 63 -11.26 9.10 -5.52
N GLY A 64 -11.46 8.83 -4.22
CA GLY A 64 -12.15 7.66 -3.70
C GLY A 64 -13.61 7.93 -3.33
N ASN A 65 -14.18 9.08 -3.69
CA ASN A 65 -15.51 9.49 -3.21
C ASN A 65 -16.68 8.55 -3.60
N GLY A 66 -16.48 7.67 -4.60
CA GLY A 66 -17.47 6.71 -5.08
C GLY A 66 -17.69 5.48 -4.19
N ILE A 67 -16.91 5.32 -3.10
CA ILE A 67 -16.96 4.12 -2.24
C ILE A 67 -17.87 4.25 -1.01
N LYS A 68 -18.81 5.20 -1.01
CA LYS A 68 -19.76 5.36 0.11
C LYS A 68 -20.63 4.10 0.26
N ILE A 69 -20.77 3.62 1.50
CA ILE A 69 -21.56 2.45 1.87
C ILE A 69 -22.61 2.88 2.92
N PRO A 70 -23.88 2.45 2.81
CA PRO A 70 -24.89 2.68 3.84
C PRO A 70 -24.47 2.13 5.20
N GLY A 71 -24.84 2.79 6.30
CA GLY A 71 -24.54 2.34 7.68
C GLY A 71 -23.41 3.08 8.39
N ASN A 72 -22.93 4.21 7.84
CA ASN A 72 -21.99 5.13 8.49
C ASN A 72 -20.68 4.47 8.95
N TYR A 73 -20.14 3.55 8.15
CA TYR A 73 -18.84 2.95 8.41
C TYR A 73 -17.71 3.99 8.33
N ASP A 74 -16.74 3.89 9.24
CA ASP A 74 -15.50 4.65 9.18
C ASP A 74 -14.58 4.03 8.13
N LEU A 75 -14.52 4.66 6.95
CA LEU A 75 -13.80 4.16 5.78
C LEU A 75 -12.66 5.11 5.40
N ALA A 76 -11.53 4.52 5.04
CA ALA A 76 -10.34 5.21 4.58
C ALA A 76 -9.71 4.43 3.42
N GLY A 77 -9.07 5.11 2.47
CA GLY A 77 -8.45 4.41 1.36
C GLY A 77 -7.75 5.32 0.37
N LYS A 78 -7.15 4.70 -0.65
CA LYS A 78 -6.41 5.38 -1.69
C LYS A 78 -6.59 4.71 -3.05
N THR A 79 -6.73 5.54 -4.07
CA THR A 79 -6.67 5.14 -5.49
C THR A 79 -5.23 5.08 -6.00
N GLY A 80 -4.94 4.13 -6.88
CA GLY A 80 -3.70 4.07 -7.67
C GLY A 80 -4.02 3.81 -9.14
N THR A 81 -3.27 4.43 -10.05
CA THR A 81 -3.37 4.20 -11.51
C THR A 81 -1.97 4.35 -12.09
N THR A 82 -1.53 3.42 -12.93
CA THR A 82 -0.26 3.57 -13.66
C THR A 82 -0.42 4.49 -14.87
N SER A 83 0.65 5.16 -15.31
CA SER A 83 0.60 6.20 -16.35
C SER A 83 -0.04 5.75 -17.67
N ASP A 84 0.16 4.48 -18.04
CA ASP A 84 -0.38 3.87 -19.27
C ASP A 84 -1.77 3.20 -19.08
N TYR A 85 -2.41 3.36 -17.93
CA TYR A 85 -3.67 2.66 -17.58
C TYR A 85 -3.57 1.12 -17.68
N ARG A 86 -2.40 0.56 -17.39
CA ARG A 86 -2.18 -0.89 -17.34
C ARG A 86 -2.69 -1.50 -16.04
N ASP A 87 -2.63 -0.70 -14.97
CA ASP A 87 -3.03 -1.08 -13.62
C ASP A 87 -3.89 -0.01 -13.01
N ALA A 88 -4.97 -0.45 -12.37
CA ALA A 88 -5.80 0.36 -11.52
C ALA A 88 -5.98 -0.33 -10.17
N TRP A 89 -5.74 0.42 -9.09
CA TRP A 89 -5.80 -0.09 -7.73
C TRP A 89 -6.76 0.74 -6.89
N PHE A 90 -7.49 0.06 -6.01
CA PHE A 90 -8.10 0.68 -4.86
C PHE A 90 -7.74 -0.12 -3.62
N VAL A 91 -7.11 0.54 -2.64
CA VAL A 91 -6.81 -0.08 -1.34
C VAL A 91 -7.51 0.73 -0.27
N GLY A 92 -8.37 0.07 0.49
CA GLY A 92 -9.17 0.71 1.52
C GLY A 92 -9.40 -0.18 2.71
N TYR A 93 -9.79 0.43 3.82
CA TYR A 93 -9.94 -0.24 5.09
C TYR A 93 -10.97 0.45 5.99
N THR A 94 -11.39 -0.29 7.00
CA THR A 94 -12.06 0.18 8.21
C THR A 94 -11.30 -0.36 9.42
N GLY A 95 -11.77 -0.16 10.66
CA GLY A 95 -11.08 -0.65 11.84
C GLY A 95 -10.92 -2.17 11.84
N GLY A 96 -9.67 -2.64 11.71
CA GLY A 96 -9.30 -4.06 11.70
C GLY A 96 -9.58 -4.84 10.42
N PHE A 97 -10.09 -4.20 9.35
CA PHE A 97 -10.40 -4.90 8.09
C PHE A 97 -9.91 -4.11 6.88
N THR A 98 -8.97 -4.70 6.12
CA THR A 98 -8.30 -4.07 4.98
C THR A 98 -8.50 -4.89 3.72
N THR A 99 -8.86 -4.24 2.62
CA THR A 99 -9.04 -4.87 1.30
C THR A 99 -8.28 -4.10 0.23
N ALA A 100 -7.58 -4.83 -0.64
CA ALA A 100 -6.91 -4.29 -1.81
C ALA A 100 -7.52 -4.92 -3.07
N VAL A 101 -7.90 -4.09 -4.04
CA VAL A 101 -8.41 -4.51 -5.33
C VAL A 101 -7.48 -3.99 -6.41
N TRP A 102 -7.12 -4.87 -7.33
CA TRP A 102 -6.42 -4.54 -8.57
C TRP A 102 -7.29 -4.95 -9.74
N VAL A 103 -7.23 -4.13 -10.78
CA VAL A 103 -7.73 -4.46 -12.11
C VAL A 103 -6.64 -4.11 -13.11
N GLY A 104 -6.34 -5.06 -13.97
CA GLY A 104 -5.38 -4.94 -15.06
C GLY A 104 -5.58 -6.09 -16.04
N ARG A 105 -4.74 -6.13 -17.07
CA ARG A 105 -4.71 -7.26 -18.01
C ARG A 105 -3.45 -8.07 -17.78
N ASP A 106 -3.58 -9.39 -17.75
CA ASP A 106 -2.44 -10.29 -17.49
C ASP A 106 -1.34 -10.17 -18.55
N ASN A 107 -1.70 -9.77 -19.77
CA ASN A 107 -0.75 -9.50 -20.85
C ASN A 107 -0.15 -8.08 -20.82
N ASN A 108 -0.36 -7.34 -19.73
CA ASN A 108 0.11 -5.98 -19.50
C ASN A 108 -0.37 -4.94 -20.54
N THR A 109 -1.33 -5.26 -21.42
CA THR A 109 -1.81 -4.27 -22.40
C THR A 109 -2.64 -3.16 -21.72
N PRO A 110 -2.62 -1.92 -22.24
CA PRO A 110 -3.42 -0.83 -21.70
C PRO A 110 -4.91 -1.17 -21.60
N MET A 111 -5.55 -0.78 -20.51
CA MET A 111 -7.00 -0.81 -20.37
C MET A 111 -7.64 0.41 -21.02
N ALA A 112 -8.97 0.40 -21.16
CA ALA A 112 -9.74 1.54 -21.68
C ALA A 112 -9.84 2.70 -20.65
N ARG A 113 -8.70 3.30 -20.30
CA ARG A 113 -8.56 4.41 -19.34
C ARG A 113 -9.16 4.13 -17.97
N VAL A 114 -9.07 2.88 -17.51
CA VAL A 114 -9.54 2.47 -16.18
C VAL A 114 -8.63 3.09 -15.12
N THR A 115 -9.23 3.78 -14.15
CA THR A 115 -8.50 4.40 -13.03
C THR A 115 -8.83 3.73 -11.71
N GLY A 116 -7.99 3.96 -10.69
CA GLY A 116 -8.20 3.45 -9.34
C GLY A 116 -9.52 3.89 -8.68
N GLY A 117 -10.09 5.03 -9.09
CA GLY A 117 -11.39 5.52 -8.61
C GLY A 117 -12.61 4.95 -9.35
N GLY A 118 -12.38 4.23 -10.46
CA GLY A 118 -13.42 3.60 -11.26
C GLY A 118 -13.67 2.15 -10.84
N THR A 119 -13.44 1.22 -11.77
CA THR A 119 -13.72 -0.22 -11.59
C THR A 119 -13.18 -0.84 -10.29
N PRO A 120 -11.90 -0.72 -9.92
CA PRO A 120 -11.40 -1.30 -8.67
C PRO A 120 -12.07 -0.73 -7.42
N ALA A 121 -12.41 0.56 -7.40
CA ALA A 121 -13.14 1.17 -6.28
C ALA A 121 -14.58 0.64 -6.18
N ALA A 122 -15.26 0.45 -7.32
CA ALA A 122 -16.60 -0.14 -7.34
C ALA A 122 -16.59 -1.59 -6.83
N ILE A 123 -15.65 -2.43 -7.30
CA ILE A 123 -15.48 -3.80 -6.82
C ILE A 123 -15.19 -3.82 -5.32
N TRP A 124 -14.29 -2.95 -4.86
CA TRP A 124 -13.97 -2.82 -3.43
C TRP A 124 -15.21 -2.45 -2.62
N ARG A 125 -16.01 -1.48 -3.09
CA ARG A 125 -17.22 -1.03 -2.41
C ARG A 125 -18.24 -2.15 -2.30
N ASP A 126 -18.50 -2.86 -3.39
CA ASP A 126 -19.52 -3.92 -3.42
C ASP A 126 -19.11 -5.11 -2.53
N PHE A 127 -17.82 -5.46 -2.52
CA PHE A 127 -17.26 -6.43 -1.59
C PHE A 127 -17.42 -5.98 -0.13
N MET A 128 -17.01 -4.76 0.18
CA MET A 128 -17.06 -4.22 1.55
C MET A 128 -18.50 -4.07 2.03
N ALA A 129 -19.44 -3.61 1.19
CA ALA A 129 -20.86 -3.51 1.53
C ALA A 129 -21.42 -4.87 1.95
N SER A 130 -20.99 -5.96 1.30
CA SER A 130 -21.37 -7.31 1.66
C SER A 130 -20.65 -7.80 2.93
N ALA A 131 -19.34 -7.57 3.04
CA ALA A 131 -18.51 -8.07 4.13
C ALA A 131 -18.85 -7.40 5.47
N LEU A 132 -19.03 -6.08 5.49
CA LEU A 132 -19.22 -5.28 6.71
C LEU A 132 -20.54 -5.60 7.43
N THR A 133 -21.51 -6.21 6.76
CA THR A 133 -22.74 -6.72 7.40
C THR A 133 -22.52 -8.00 8.22
N ARG A 134 -21.38 -8.69 8.00
CA ARG A 134 -21.07 -10.01 8.57
C ARG A 134 -19.96 -9.98 9.62
N ILE A 135 -19.25 -8.87 9.75
CA ILE A 135 -18.14 -8.71 10.69
C ILE A 135 -18.46 -7.61 11.70
N LYS A 136 -17.99 -7.77 12.94
CA LYS A 136 -18.06 -6.71 13.94
C LYS A 136 -16.97 -5.68 13.65
N VAL A 137 -17.35 -4.61 12.97
CA VAL A 137 -16.46 -3.51 12.63
C VAL A 137 -16.39 -2.53 13.79
N SER A 138 -15.18 -2.08 14.12
CA SER A 138 -14.95 -0.93 15.00
C SER A 138 -14.46 0.26 14.17
N ALA A 139 -14.55 1.46 14.72
CA ALA A 139 -13.89 2.63 14.12
C ALA A 139 -12.39 2.39 13.97
N ILE A 140 -11.76 3.07 13.01
CA ILE A 140 -10.31 2.96 12.80
C ILE A 140 -9.61 3.49 14.07
N PRO A 141 -8.80 2.66 14.77
CA PRO A 141 -8.22 3.06 16.05
C PRO A 141 -7.26 4.25 15.90
N THR A 142 -7.36 5.20 16.81
CA THR A 142 -6.25 6.11 17.13
C THR A 142 -5.21 5.24 17.82
N GLY A 143 -4.12 4.87 17.13
CA GLY A 143 -3.11 3.97 17.69
C GLY A 143 -2.40 4.54 18.92
N PRO A 144 -1.35 3.89 19.42
CA PRO A 144 -0.66 4.35 20.62
C PRO A 144 0.07 5.67 20.39
N VAL A 145 0.18 6.48 21.44
CA VAL A 145 1.03 7.68 21.46
C VAL A 145 2.49 7.24 21.35
N SER A 146 3.28 7.93 20.53
CA SER A 146 4.72 7.73 20.48
C SER A 146 5.35 8.06 21.84
N GLU A 147 6.22 7.18 22.34
CA GLU A 147 7.05 7.48 23.52
C GLU A 147 8.16 8.51 23.21
N MET A 148 8.52 8.68 21.94
CA MET A 148 9.24 9.87 21.47
C MET A 148 8.26 11.04 21.52
N GLY A 149 8.54 11.99 22.40
CA GLY A 149 7.67 13.08 22.83
C GLY A 149 6.94 13.81 21.72
N LEU A 150 5.77 14.33 22.12
CA LEU A 150 4.88 15.18 21.35
C LEU A 150 5.61 16.40 20.80
N ASP A 151 6.13 16.34 19.58
CA ASP A 151 6.32 17.56 18.79
C ASP A 151 6.34 17.35 17.28
N ALA A 152 5.28 16.75 16.74
CA ALA A 152 5.07 16.81 15.30
C ALA A 152 4.68 18.22 14.82
N SER A 153 4.22 19.10 15.71
CA SER A 153 4.07 20.53 15.43
C SER A 153 5.43 21.15 15.13
N ALA A 154 6.43 20.95 16.00
CA ALA A 154 7.78 21.47 15.76
C ALA A 154 8.42 20.87 14.53
N ALA A 155 8.22 19.58 14.24
CA ALA A 155 8.77 18.99 13.01
C ALA A 155 8.13 19.59 11.74
N VAL A 156 6.82 19.89 11.77
CA VAL A 156 6.12 20.53 10.65
C VAL A 156 6.48 22.02 10.57
N ASP A 157 6.57 22.72 11.70
CA ASP A 157 7.00 24.11 11.78
C ASP A 157 8.47 24.28 11.38
N GLU A 158 9.34 23.33 11.71
CA GLU A 158 10.73 23.28 11.28
C GLU A 158 10.82 23.07 9.76
N LEU A 159 9.98 22.21 9.19
CA LEU A 159 9.92 22.00 7.73
C LEU A 159 9.35 23.23 6.97
N LEU A 160 8.42 23.94 7.59
CA LEU A 160 7.82 25.17 7.04
C LEU A 160 8.73 26.38 7.23
N ASN A 161 9.55 26.41 8.29
CA ASN A 161 10.48 27.49 8.60
C ASN A 161 11.91 27.23 8.12
N SER A 162 12.24 26.01 7.66
CA SER A 162 13.48 25.72 6.94
C SER A 162 13.39 26.29 5.52
N SER A 163 13.55 27.60 5.41
CA SER A 163 13.86 28.22 4.12
C SER A 163 15.21 27.69 3.66
N PRO A 164 15.38 27.19 2.42
CA PRO A 164 16.73 27.12 1.87
C PRO A 164 17.25 28.55 1.89
N ALA A 165 18.40 28.78 2.51
CA ALA A 165 19.09 30.04 2.40
C ALA A 165 19.30 30.28 0.90
N ALA A 166 18.57 31.26 0.35
CA ALA A 166 18.82 31.74 -0.99
C ALA A 166 20.25 32.30 -0.97
N GLU A 167 21.18 31.58 -1.58
CA GLU A 167 22.40 32.23 -2.04
C GLU A 167 22.00 33.39 -2.96
N PRO A 168 22.62 34.58 -2.82
CA PRO A 168 22.25 35.73 -3.62
C PRO A 168 22.38 35.39 -5.11
N ALA A 169 21.29 35.56 -5.83
CA ALA A 169 21.21 35.38 -7.26
C ALA A 169 22.31 36.20 -7.95
N ASN A 170 23.19 35.52 -8.69
CA ASN A 170 24.02 36.18 -9.67
C ASN A 170 23.12 36.70 -10.81
N ASP A 171 23.50 37.86 -11.36
CA ASP A 171 22.75 38.70 -12.31
C ASP A 171 22.59 38.08 -13.71
N ASN A 172 22.11 36.83 -13.81
CA ASN A 172 21.71 36.17 -15.06
C ASN A 172 20.55 35.21 -14.73
N GLY A 173 19.33 35.72 -14.74
CA GLY A 173 18.10 35.10 -14.21
C GLY A 173 17.66 33.76 -14.82
N LEU A 174 18.45 32.70 -14.63
CA LEU A 174 18.03 31.31 -14.74
C LEU A 174 18.57 30.55 -13.52
N PRO A 175 17.74 29.78 -12.80
CA PRO A 175 18.26 28.89 -11.77
C PRO A 175 19.26 27.91 -12.40
N PRO A 176 20.33 27.52 -11.68
CA PRO A 176 21.24 26.50 -12.17
C PRO A 176 20.43 25.25 -12.47
N MET A 177 20.45 24.85 -13.73
CA MET A 177 19.86 23.60 -14.15
C MET A 177 20.70 22.50 -13.50
N VAL A 178 20.20 21.92 -12.40
CA VAL A 178 20.78 20.70 -11.84
C VAL A 178 20.55 19.63 -12.89
N THR A 179 21.54 19.42 -13.76
CA THR A 179 21.64 18.20 -14.55
C THR A 179 21.84 17.07 -13.58
N MET A 180 20.74 16.42 -13.19
CA MET A 180 20.82 15.07 -12.67
C MET A 180 21.47 14.23 -13.77
N GLU A 181 22.61 13.60 -13.48
CA GLU A 181 23.08 12.52 -14.34
C GLU A 181 21.94 11.51 -14.49
N PRO A 182 21.67 11.02 -15.70
CA PRO A 182 20.69 9.96 -15.89
C PRO A 182 21.03 8.83 -14.92
N ILE A 183 20.08 8.45 -14.07
CA ILE A 183 20.21 7.22 -13.31
C ILE A 183 20.42 6.12 -14.36
N PRO A 184 21.56 5.40 -14.32
CA PRO A 184 21.78 4.33 -15.28
C PRO A 184 20.59 3.38 -15.16
N ASN A 185 19.95 3.10 -16.29
CA ASN A 185 18.89 2.11 -16.34
C ASN A 185 19.47 0.82 -15.72
N PRO A 186 18.81 0.18 -14.74
CA PRO A 186 19.24 -1.14 -14.31
C PRO A 186 19.38 -1.99 -15.57
N GLU A 187 20.55 -2.60 -15.76
CA GLU A 187 20.79 -3.49 -16.90
C GLU A 187 19.62 -4.44 -16.99
N GLU A 188 18.92 -4.38 -18.12
CA GLU A 188 17.84 -5.30 -18.43
C GLU A 188 18.47 -6.70 -18.34
N PRO A 189 17.94 -7.62 -17.49
CA PRO A 189 18.51 -8.95 -17.40
C PRO A 189 18.55 -9.52 -18.81
N SER A 190 19.76 -9.86 -19.27
CA SER A 190 19.97 -10.53 -20.55
C SER A 190 18.96 -11.68 -20.64
N GLN A 191 18.29 -11.78 -21.78
CA GLN A 191 17.21 -12.73 -22.04
C GLN A 191 17.47 -14.09 -21.35
N PRO A 192 16.46 -14.71 -20.71
CA PRO A 192 16.65 -16.04 -20.16
C PRO A 192 17.09 -16.96 -21.30
N GLU A 193 18.23 -17.64 -21.10
CA GLU A 193 18.69 -18.69 -22.00
C GLU A 193 17.52 -19.60 -22.33
N THR A 194 17.34 -19.86 -23.63
CA THR A 194 16.26 -20.74 -24.05
C THR A 194 16.51 -22.13 -23.47
N ALA A 195 15.45 -22.88 -23.16
CA ALA A 195 15.58 -24.21 -22.58
C ALA A 195 16.51 -25.15 -23.39
N ASN A 196 16.71 -24.89 -24.68
CA ASN A 196 17.64 -25.64 -25.53
C ASN A 196 19.12 -25.35 -25.24
N ASP A 197 19.48 -24.17 -24.74
CA ASP A 197 20.87 -23.80 -24.44
C ASP A 197 21.38 -24.54 -23.19
N ILE A 198 20.53 -24.61 -22.16
CA ILE A 198 20.82 -25.27 -20.87
C ILE A 198 21.04 -26.79 -21.04
N PHE A 199 20.28 -27.45 -21.93
CA PHE A 199 20.45 -28.89 -22.19
C PHE A 199 21.72 -29.22 -22.99
N SER A 200 22.21 -28.29 -23.82
CA SER A 200 23.43 -28.51 -24.62
C SER A 200 24.70 -28.40 -23.76
N GLU A 201 24.70 -27.53 -22.75
CA GLU A 201 25.85 -27.29 -21.89
C GLU A 201 26.03 -28.43 -20.87
N ALA A 202 24.93 -29.04 -20.39
CA ALA A 202 24.97 -30.20 -19.51
C ALA A 202 25.55 -31.45 -20.18
N GLN A 203 25.39 -31.60 -21.51
CA GLN A 203 25.95 -32.74 -22.25
C GLN A 203 27.44 -32.57 -22.59
N ARG A 204 27.96 -31.34 -22.68
CA ARG A 204 29.39 -31.09 -22.94
C ARG A 204 30.29 -31.26 -21.70
N ARG A 205 29.73 -31.19 -20.49
CA ARG A 205 30.49 -31.35 -19.24
C ARG A 205 30.71 -32.80 -18.80
N ASN A 206 30.15 -33.78 -19.53
CA ASN A 206 30.25 -35.21 -19.23
C ASN A 206 30.98 -36.02 -20.34
N GLN A 207 31.84 -35.37 -21.13
CA GLN A 207 32.89 -36.03 -21.93
C GLN A 207 34.25 -35.50 -21.49
#